data_AF-A0A7Y2H3Y5-F1
#
_entry.id   AF-A0A7Y2H3Y5-F1
#
_cell.length_a   1.000
_cell.length_b   1.000
_cell.length_c   1.000
_cell.angle_alpha   90.00
_cell.angle_beta   90.00
_cell.angle_gamma   90.00
#
_symmetry.space_group_name_H-M   'P 1'
#
loop_
_entity.id
_entity.type
_entity.pdbx_description
1 polymer ?
#
loop_
_entity_poly.entity_id
_entity_poly.type
_entity_poly.pdbx_seq_one_letter_code
_entity_poly.pdbx_strand_id
1 'polypeptide(L)'
;LQGALDAFGDDENDLGNRGRVIVLFTDGEGHEGNPDPVVQEIKARGIPVLVVGVGTPNGEPIPLVNSIGQTTGYKKDRAGEVVLSRLDESTLKSIAEETGGRYYAATLQGSEVDKILDFLEKLEKGELGEAFRRRVEERFQIPAGIALVLLIVAIWTPEGRRRRTAV
;
A
#
# COMPACT_ATOMS: atom_id res chain seq x y z
N LEU A 1 -6.34 -1.91 8.96
CA LEU A 1 -5.37 -1.09 8.19
C LEU A 1 -4.28 -0.51 9.08
N GLN A 2 -4.61 0.18 10.17
CA GLN A 2 -3.60 0.80 11.05
C GLN A 2 -2.58 -0.21 11.61
N GLY A 3 -3.02 -1.35 12.14
CA GLY A 3 -2.08 -2.39 12.60
C GLY A 3 -1.20 -3.00 11.48
N ALA A 4 -1.64 -2.97 10.23
CA ALA A 4 -0.80 -3.38 9.09
C ALA A 4 0.24 -2.30 8.77
N LEU A 5 -0.14 -1.02 8.85
CA LEU A 5 0.76 0.11 8.68
C LEU A 5 1.85 0.12 9.77
N ASP A 6 1.48 -0.09 11.03
CA ASP A 6 2.41 -0.19 12.16
C ASP A 6 3.41 -1.35 11.98
N ALA A 7 2.97 -2.46 11.40
CA ALA A 7 3.82 -3.62 11.12
C ALA A 7 4.91 -3.35 10.07
N PHE A 8 4.74 -2.34 9.21
CA PHE A 8 5.78 -1.93 8.27
C PHE A 8 6.87 -1.07 8.93
N GLY A 9 6.67 -0.61 10.17
CA GLY A 9 7.58 0.28 10.87
C GLY A 9 7.74 1.65 10.21
N ASP A 10 8.41 2.56 10.91
CA ASP A 10 8.78 3.89 10.40
C ASP A 10 10.16 3.92 9.73
N ASP A 11 10.77 2.75 9.52
CA ASP A 11 12.07 2.64 8.85
C ASP A 11 11.94 2.95 7.34
N GLU A 12 11.94 4.24 7.06
CA GLU A 12 11.92 4.86 5.74
C GLU A 12 13.14 4.43 4.89
N ASN A 13 14.22 4.00 5.55
CA ASN A 13 15.47 3.59 4.90
C ASN A 13 15.42 2.21 4.22
N ASP A 14 14.43 1.35 4.53
CA ASP A 14 14.26 0.03 3.90
C ASP A 14 13.24 0.05 2.75
N LEU A 15 12.65 1.23 2.45
CA LEU A 15 11.76 1.48 1.30
C LEU A 15 12.47 1.32 -0.06
N GLY A 16 13.80 1.40 -0.08
CA GLY A 16 14.58 1.50 -1.31
C GLY A 16 14.68 0.21 -2.12
N ASN A 17 14.45 -0.98 -1.53
CA ASN A 17 14.88 -2.23 -2.17
C ASN A 17 13.89 -3.39 -2.18
N ARG A 18 12.72 -3.30 -1.52
CA ARG A 18 11.71 -4.38 -1.51
C ARG A 18 10.32 -3.81 -1.75
N GLY A 19 9.64 -4.34 -2.78
CA GLY A 19 8.23 -4.00 -3.04
C GLY A 19 7.37 -4.39 -1.84
N ARG A 20 6.57 -3.45 -1.32
CA ARG A 20 5.67 -3.67 -0.19
C ARG A 20 4.23 -3.59 -0.66
N VAL A 21 3.37 -4.38 -0.06
CA VAL A 21 1.96 -4.52 -0.44
C VAL A 21 1.16 -4.94 0.77
N ILE A 22 -0.04 -4.40 0.90
CA ILE A 22 -0.99 -4.77 1.95
C ILE A 22 -2.07 -5.62 1.31
N VAL A 23 -2.34 -6.80 1.87
CA VAL A 23 -3.51 -7.60 1.50
C VAL A 23 -4.52 -7.53 2.63
N LEU A 24 -5.67 -6.92 2.36
CA LEU A 24 -6.76 -6.69 3.29
C LEU A 24 -7.91 -7.65 2.99
N PHE A 25 -8.27 -8.50 3.94
CA PHE A 25 -9.47 -9.35 3.87
C PHE A 25 -10.54 -8.76 4.79
N THR A 26 -11.71 -8.39 4.25
CA THR A 26 -12.78 -7.75 5.03
C THR A 26 -14.13 -7.81 4.31
N ASP A 27 -15.20 -7.78 5.07
CA ASP A 27 -16.58 -7.54 4.63
C ASP A 27 -16.90 -6.04 4.47
N GLY A 28 -15.96 -5.14 4.79
CA GLY A 28 -16.16 -3.70 4.70
C GLY A 28 -17.08 -3.13 5.79
N GLU A 29 -17.55 -3.94 6.73
CA GLU A 29 -18.36 -3.46 7.86
C GLU A 29 -17.47 -2.82 8.92
N GLY A 30 -17.00 -1.60 8.66
CA GLY A 30 -16.23 -0.81 9.59
C GLY A 30 -17.06 -0.41 10.81
N HIS A 31 -16.75 -0.97 11.98
CA HIS A 31 -17.38 -0.60 13.25
C HIS A 31 -16.57 0.36 14.13
N GLU A 32 -15.41 0.87 13.67
CA GLU A 32 -14.61 1.82 14.46
C GLU A 32 -13.66 2.65 13.57
N GLY A 33 -13.78 3.98 13.66
CA GLY A 33 -12.85 4.95 13.08
C GLY A 33 -13.10 5.32 11.61
N ASN A 34 -12.70 6.53 11.23
CA ASN A 34 -12.62 6.92 9.81
C ASN A 34 -11.35 6.28 9.20
N PRO A 35 -11.46 5.40 8.19
CA PRO A 35 -10.29 4.79 7.53
C PRO A 35 -9.47 5.78 6.68
N ASP A 36 -10.06 6.90 6.25
CA ASP A 36 -9.46 7.88 5.35
C ASP A 36 -8.03 8.32 5.74
N PRO A 37 -7.74 8.77 6.98
CA PRO A 37 -6.40 9.23 7.36
C PRO A 37 -5.32 8.14 7.18
N VAL A 38 -5.65 6.89 7.50
CA VAL A 38 -4.72 5.76 7.37
C VAL A 38 -4.50 5.42 5.90
N VAL A 39 -5.55 5.50 5.08
CA VAL A 39 -5.47 5.27 3.63
C VAL A 39 -4.60 6.32 2.96
N GLN A 40 -4.73 7.60 3.35
CA GLN A 40 -3.88 8.66 2.82
C GLN A 40 -2.41 8.47 3.20
N GLU A 41 -2.12 7.98 4.40
CA GLU A 41 -0.75 7.69 4.82
C GLU A 41 -0.13 6.52 4.02
N ILE A 42 -0.89 5.43 3.85
CA ILE A 42 -0.49 4.28 3.02
C ILE A 42 -0.20 4.73 1.58
N LYS A 43 -1.06 5.59 1.03
CA LYS A 43 -0.91 6.19 -0.30
C LYS A 43 0.35 7.06 -0.38
N ALA A 44 0.61 7.89 0.63
CA ALA A 44 1.81 8.74 0.69
C ALA A 44 3.11 7.90 0.71
N ARG A 45 3.08 6.74 1.38
CA ARG A 45 4.17 5.76 1.39
C ARG A 45 4.28 4.93 0.09
N GLY A 46 3.36 5.10 -0.86
CA GLY A 46 3.35 4.39 -2.14
C GLY A 46 3.10 2.89 -2.02
N ILE A 47 2.38 2.46 -0.97
CA ILE A 47 2.13 1.04 -0.69
C ILE A 47 0.76 0.65 -1.28
N PRO A 48 0.69 -0.20 -2.31
CA PRO A 48 -0.59 -0.67 -2.85
C PRO A 48 -1.34 -1.56 -1.86
N VAL A 49 -2.67 -1.40 -1.79
CA VAL A 49 -3.56 -2.23 -0.98
C VAL A 49 -4.41 -3.12 -1.89
N LEU A 50 -4.21 -4.43 -1.82
CA LEU A 50 -5.14 -5.41 -2.39
C LEU A 50 -6.25 -5.65 -1.38
N VAL A 51 -7.49 -5.50 -1.82
CA VAL A 51 -8.66 -5.69 -0.97
C VAL A 51 -9.41 -6.92 -1.45
N VAL A 52 -9.66 -7.86 -0.55
CA VAL A 52 -10.45 -9.07 -0.77
C VAL A 52 -11.74 -8.94 0.04
N GLY A 53 -12.83 -8.63 -0.67
CA GLY A 53 -14.16 -8.50 -0.11
C GLY A 53 -14.79 -9.86 0.18
N VAL A 54 -15.10 -10.17 1.43
CA VAL A 54 -15.76 -11.43 1.81
C VAL A 54 -17.22 -11.15 2.21
N GLY A 55 -18.16 -11.86 1.60
CA GLY A 55 -19.58 -11.74 1.92
C GLY A 55 -20.43 -11.36 0.71
N THR A 56 -21.70 -11.03 0.96
CA THR A 56 -22.65 -10.65 -0.08
C THR A 56 -23.22 -9.25 0.15
N PRO A 57 -23.51 -8.47 -0.92
CA PRO A 57 -24.10 -7.14 -0.77
C PRO A 57 -25.50 -7.16 -0.15
N ASN A 58 -26.24 -8.24 -0.38
CA ASN A 58 -27.60 -8.42 0.17
C ASN A 58 -27.61 -8.63 1.69
N GLY A 59 -26.47 -9.07 2.23
CA GLY A 59 -26.26 -9.35 3.63
C GLY A 59 -26.70 -10.73 4.05
N GLU A 60 -25.89 -11.37 4.89
CA GLU A 60 -26.15 -12.70 5.40
C GLU A 60 -26.13 -12.71 6.94
N PRO A 61 -27.00 -13.52 7.57
CA PRO A 61 -27.03 -13.64 9.01
C PRO A 61 -25.80 -14.42 9.49
N ILE A 62 -25.13 -13.91 10.53
CA ILE A 62 -23.91 -14.54 11.05
C ILE A 62 -24.29 -15.80 11.84
N PRO A 63 -23.91 -17.02 11.41
CA PRO A 63 -24.26 -18.24 12.11
C PRO A 63 -23.46 -18.40 13.40
N LEU A 64 -24.13 -18.81 14.47
CA LEU A 64 -23.50 -19.28 15.70
C LEU A 64 -23.31 -20.79 15.58
N VAL A 65 -22.05 -21.23 15.65
CA VAL A 65 -21.67 -22.63 15.48
C VAL A 65 -21.19 -23.17 16.82
N ASN A 66 -21.66 -24.36 17.21
CA ASN A 66 -21.16 -25.04 18.41
C ASN A 66 -19.80 -25.72 18.14
N SER A 67 -19.18 -26.25 19.20
CA SER A 67 -17.89 -26.94 19.16
C SER A 67 -17.86 -28.18 18.24
N ILE A 68 -19.02 -28.62 17.74
CA ILE A 68 -19.21 -29.79 16.89
C ILE A 68 -19.57 -29.39 15.44
N GLY A 69 -19.53 -28.10 15.10
CA GLY A 69 -19.79 -27.60 13.75
C GLY A 69 -21.27 -27.41 13.39
N GLN A 70 -22.19 -27.60 14.34
CA GLN A 70 -23.63 -27.43 14.08
C GLN A 70 -24.06 -26.00 14.37
N THR A 71 -24.86 -25.43 13.46
CA THR A 71 -25.46 -24.11 13.63
C THR A 71 -26.52 -24.16 14.72
N THR A 72 -26.28 -23.46 15.83
CA THR A 72 -27.19 -23.39 16.98
C THR A 72 -28.10 -22.16 16.96
N GLY A 73 -27.85 -21.22 16.04
CA GLY A 73 -28.65 -20.02 15.85
C GLY A 73 -27.90 -18.98 15.02
N TYR A 74 -28.38 -17.74 15.05
CA TYR A 74 -27.73 -16.59 14.41
C TYR A 74 -27.37 -15.55 15.46
N LYS A 75 -26.32 -14.77 15.18
CA LYS A 75 -25.91 -13.65 16.02
C LYS A 75 -27.03 -12.63 16.11
N LYS A 76 -27.34 -12.20 17.33
CA LYS A 76 -28.36 -11.19 17.61
C LYS A 76 -27.72 -9.93 18.20
N ASP A 77 -28.33 -8.79 17.94
CA ASP A 77 -27.94 -7.52 18.53
C ASP A 77 -28.50 -7.35 19.96
N ARG A 78 -28.28 -6.18 20.56
CA ARG A 78 -28.79 -5.86 21.91
C ARG A 78 -30.32 -5.76 21.97
N ALA A 79 -30.99 -5.58 20.83
CA ALA A 79 -32.45 -5.54 20.73
C ALA A 79 -33.06 -6.94 20.49
N GLY A 80 -32.22 -7.96 20.23
CA GLY A 80 -32.66 -9.33 19.96
C GLY A 80 -32.93 -9.64 18.49
N GLU A 81 -32.64 -8.69 17.60
CA GLU A 81 -32.78 -8.83 16.14
C GLU A 81 -31.55 -9.51 15.55
N VAL A 82 -31.75 -10.26 14.46
CA VAL A 82 -30.65 -10.97 13.78
C VAL A 82 -29.74 -9.96 13.08
N VAL A 83 -28.44 -10.05 13.38
CA VAL A 83 -27.42 -9.22 12.72
C VAL A 83 -27.20 -9.74 11.31
N LEU A 84 -27.51 -8.90 10.32
CA LEU A 84 -27.22 -9.11 8.91
C LEU A 84 -25.94 -8.37 8.56
N SER A 85 -24.88 -9.11 8.22
CA SER A 85 -23.61 -8.54 7.78
C SER A 85 -23.62 -8.36 6.27
N ARG A 86 -23.41 -7.13 5.79
CA ARG A 86 -23.41 -6.74 4.37
C ARG A 86 -22.02 -6.35 3.90
N LEU A 87 -21.67 -6.81 2.71
CA LEU A 87 -20.45 -6.40 2.05
C LEU A 87 -20.55 -4.95 1.54
N ASP A 88 -19.75 -4.03 2.08
CA ASP A 88 -19.60 -2.68 1.51
C ASP A 88 -18.51 -2.65 0.42
N GLU A 89 -18.88 -3.14 -0.76
CA GLU A 89 -17.97 -3.18 -1.91
C GLU A 89 -17.53 -1.78 -2.38
N SER A 90 -18.34 -0.74 -2.13
CA SER A 90 -18.06 0.61 -2.61
C SER A 90 -16.87 1.24 -1.90
N THR A 91 -16.87 1.17 -0.56
CA THR A 91 -15.76 1.65 0.27
C THR A 91 -14.48 0.86 0.01
N LEU A 92 -14.59 -0.46 -0.11
CA LEU A 92 -13.45 -1.34 -0.38
C LEU A 92 -12.78 -1.07 -1.74
N LYS A 93 -13.58 -0.77 -2.78
CA LYS A 93 -13.05 -0.35 -4.08
C LYS A 93 -12.33 0.99 -3.98
N SER A 94 -12.90 1.98 -3.28
CA SER A 94 -12.25 3.29 -3.11
C SER A 94 -10.87 3.16 -2.47
N ILE A 95 -10.75 2.37 -1.41
CA ILE A 95 -9.46 2.14 -0.72
C ILE A 95 -8.43 1.52 -1.67
N ALA A 96 -8.82 0.51 -2.45
CA ALA A 96 -7.94 -0.15 -3.41
C ALA A 96 -7.49 0.82 -4.50
N GLU A 97 -8.40 1.61 -5.07
CA GLU A 97 -8.12 2.58 -6.14
C GLU A 97 -7.23 3.72 -5.65
N GLU A 98 -7.51 4.28 -4.47
CA GLU A 98 -6.75 5.40 -3.91
C GLU A 98 -5.29 5.07 -3.62
N THR A 99 -5.02 3.81 -3.28
CA THR A 99 -3.67 3.30 -2.98
C THR A 99 -2.97 2.68 -4.19
N GLY A 100 -3.65 2.57 -5.34
CA GLY A 100 -3.11 1.96 -6.56
C GLY A 100 -3.05 0.43 -6.53
N GLY A 101 -3.81 -0.20 -5.63
CA GLY A 101 -3.98 -1.64 -5.57
C GLY A 101 -5.17 -2.14 -6.41
N ARG A 102 -5.77 -3.26 -6.01
CA ARG A 102 -6.93 -3.87 -6.69
C ARG A 102 -7.91 -4.48 -5.71
N TYR A 103 -9.18 -4.42 -6.07
CA TYR A 103 -10.25 -5.10 -5.35
C TYR A 103 -10.57 -6.46 -6.00
N TYR A 104 -10.77 -7.47 -5.17
CA TYR A 104 -11.22 -8.80 -5.54
C TYR A 104 -12.41 -9.20 -4.65
N ALA A 105 -13.50 -9.66 -5.26
CA ALA A 105 -14.55 -10.33 -4.51
C ALA A 105 -14.09 -11.76 -4.22
N ALA A 106 -14.20 -12.20 -2.97
CA ALA A 106 -13.92 -13.58 -2.59
C ALA A 106 -14.93 -14.50 -3.26
N THR A 107 -14.46 -15.50 -3.99
CA THR A 107 -15.32 -16.46 -4.67
C THR A 107 -15.02 -17.86 -4.19
N LEU A 108 -16.02 -18.73 -4.13
CA LEU A 108 -15.84 -20.12 -3.68
C LEU A 108 -14.83 -20.92 -4.53
N GLN A 109 -14.51 -20.44 -5.74
CA GLN A 109 -13.55 -21.08 -6.65
C GLN A 109 -12.09 -20.67 -6.37
N GLY A 110 -11.82 -19.66 -5.53
CA GLY A 110 -10.45 -19.25 -5.18
C GLY A 110 -9.66 -18.58 -6.33
N SER A 111 -10.32 -18.25 -7.44
CA SER A 111 -9.69 -17.64 -8.63
C SER A 111 -9.04 -16.28 -8.36
N GLU A 112 -9.41 -15.64 -7.25
CA GLU A 112 -8.81 -14.41 -6.74
C GLU A 112 -7.37 -14.63 -6.27
N VAL A 113 -7.03 -15.82 -5.77
CA VAL A 113 -5.69 -16.11 -5.24
C VAL A 113 -4.65 -16.06 -6.36
N ASP A 114 -4.96 -16.65 -7.52
CA ASP A 114 -4.06 -16.62 -8.69
C ASP A 114 -3.82 -15.18 -9.18
N LYS A 115 -4.84 -14.32 -9.13
CA LYS A 115 -4.73 -12.91 -9.52
C LYS A 115 -3.92 -12.09 -8.51
N ILE A 116 -4.06 -12.40 -7.22
CA ILE A 116 -3.24 -11.81 -6.16
C ILE A 116 -1.77 -12.21 -6.38
N LEU A 117 -1.51 -13.49 -6.64
CA LEU A 117 -0.16 -14.00 -6.89
C LEU A 117 0.48 -13.37 -8.14
N ASP A 118 -0.24 -13.27 -9.26
CA ASP A 118 0.23 -12.59 -10.48
C ASP A 118 0.54 -11.09 -10.22
N PHE A 119 -0.28 -10.43 -9.41
CA PHE A 119 -0.01 -9.04 -9.01
C PHE A 119 1.26 -8.92 -8.15
N LEU A 120 1.44 -9.81 -7.19
CA LEU A 120 2.62 -9.85 -6.33
C LEU A 120 3.89 -10.12 -7.14
N GLU A 121 3.83 -11.04 -8.11
CA GLU A 121 4.96 -11.35 -8.99
C GLU A 121 5.35 -10.13 -9.86
N LYS A 122 4.37 -9.40 -10.40
CA LYS A 122 4.62 -8.15 -11.15
C LYS A 122 5.17 -7.02 -10.27
N LEU A 123 4.77 -6.98 -9.01
CA LEU A 123 5.30 -6.03 -8.03
C LEU A 123 6.77 -6.35 -7.71
N GLU A 124 7.08 -7.63 -7.49
CA GLU A 124 8.44 -8.11 -7.21
C GLU A 124 9.40 -7.89 -8.39
N LYS A 125 8.94 -8.15 -9.61
CA LYS A 125 9.69 -7.89 -10.85
C LYS A 125 9.93 -6.41 -11.14
N GLY A 126 9.34 -5.50 -10.36
CA GLY A 126 9.51 -4.07 -10.53
C GLY A 126 8.79 -3.49 -11.75
N GLU A 127 8.00 -4.29 -12.48
CA GLU A 127 7.21 -3.86 -13.64
C GLU A 127 6.10 -2.88 -13.21
N LEU A 128 5.54 -3.07 -12.02
CA LEU A 128 4.67 -2.09 -11.37
C LEU A 128 5.47 -0.97 -10.70
N GLY A 129 6.70 -1.27 -10.27
CA GLY A 129 7.61 -0.37 -9.58
C GLY A 129 8.01 0.86 -10.41
N GLU A 130 8.13 0.79 -11.72
CA GLU A 130 8.44 1.99 -12.54
C GLU A 130 7.33 3.06 -12.50
N ALA A 131 6.07 2.66 -12.30
CA ALA A 131 4.95 3.59 -12.15
C ALA A 131 4.88 4.21 -10.73
N PHE A 132 5.25 3.46 -9.69
CA PHE A 132 5.16 3.89 -8.29
C PHE A 132 6.46 4.52 -7.73
N ARG A 133 7.63 4.22 -8.34
CA ARG A 133 8.96 4.69 -7.90
C ARG A 133 9.32 6.09 -8.43
N ARG A 134 8.39 6.79 -9.10
CA ARG A 134 8.60 8.16 -9.59
C ARG A 134 8.29 9.24 -8.54
N ARG A 135 8.85 9.07 -7.34
CA ARG A 135 9.09 10.18 -6.40
C ARG A 135 10.50 10.07 -5.80
N VAL A 136 11.47 9.73 -6.63
CA VAL A 136 12.83 10.19 -6.36
C VAL A 136 12.80 11.68 -6.70
N GLU A 137 12.74 12.55 -5.70
CA GLU A 137 13.07 13.97 -5.92
C GLU A 137 14.51 13.99 -6.43
N GLU A 138 14.68 14.15 -7.74
CA GLU A 138 16.00 14.21 -8.33
C GLU A 138 16.66 15.53 -7.89
N ARG A 139 17.32 15.49 -6.74
CA ARG A 139 18.08 16.63 -6.19
C ARG A 139 19.40 16.86 -6.94
N PHE A 140 19.48 16.53 -8.23
CA PHE A 140 20.67 16.77 -9.06
C PHE A 140 20.98 18.27 -9.19
N GLN A 141 20.00 19.14 -8.94
CA GLN A 141 20.16 20.59 -8.96
C GLN A 141 21.19 21.09 -7.92
N ILE A 142 21.28 20.44 -6.75
CA ILE A 142 22.23 20.81 -5.70
C ILE A 142 23.68 20.51 -6.11
N PRO A 143 24.07 19.26 -6.46
CA PRO A 143 25.42 18.97 -6.93
C PRO A 143 25.75 19.67 -8.25
N ALA A 144 24.80 19.82 -9.17
CA ALA A 144 25.00 20.59 -10.40
C ALA A 144 25.23 22.08 -10.13
N GLY A 145 24.50 22.67 -9.18
CA GLY A 145 24.69 24.05 -8.74
C GLY A 145 26.05 24.27 -8.09
N ILE A 146 26.48 23.35 -7.20
CA ILE A 146 27.82 23.38 -6.59
C ILE A 146 28.90 23.29 -7.67
N ALA A 147 28.77 22.37 -8.63
CA ALA A 147 29.71 22.22 -9.73
C ALA A 147 29.79 23.49 -10.60
N LEU A 148 28.64 24.11 -10.90
CA LEU A 148 28.57 25.35 -11.66
C LEU A 148 29.25 26.51 -10.92
N VAL A 149 29.02 26.63 -9.62
CA VAL A 149 29.67 27.66 -8.78
C VAL A 149 31.18 27.43 -8.73
N LEU A 150 31.64 26.19 -8.52
CA LEU A 150 33.07 25.85 -8.54
C LEU A 150 33.72 26.18 -9.89
N LEU A 151 33.01 25.94 -11.00
CA LEU A 151 33.51 26.25 -12.34
C LEU A 151 33.64 27.76 -12.57
N ILE A 152 32.68 28.56 -12.07
CA ILE A 152 32.78 30.02 -12.11
C ILE A 152 33.96 30.48 -11.25
N VAL A 153 34.09 29.99 -10.01
CA VAL A 153 35.22 30.34 -9.14
C VAL A 153 36.55 29.98 -9.79
N ALA A 154 36.66 28.81 -10.43
CA ALA A 154 37.85 28.38 -11.13
C ALA A 154 38.24 29.30 -12.30
N ILE A 155 37.26 29.79 -13.07
CA ILE A 155 37.49 30.75 -14.15
C ILE A 155 37.98 32.10 -13.61
N TRP A 156 37.46 32.50 -12.45
CA TRP A 156 37.80 33.78 -11.82
C TRP A 156 39.11 33.75 -11.04
N THR A 157 39.56 32.57 -10.59
CA THR A 157 40.91 32.41 -10.06
C THR A 157 41.92 32.47 -11.20
N PRO A 158 42.74 33.53 -11.29
CA PRO A 158 43.81 33.57 -12.25
C PRO A 158 44.85 32.53 -11.82
N GLU A 159 44.94 31.41 -12.54
CA GLU A 159 45.90 30.35 -12.27
C GLU A 159 47.33 30.86 -12.50
N GLY A 160 47.87 31.51 -11.48
CA GLY A 160 49.27 31.87 -11.39
C GLY A 160 50.12 30.63 -11.14
N ARG A 161 50.65 30.07 -12.23
CA ARG A 161 51.86 29.23 -12.37
C ARG A 161 51.69 27.71 -12.40
N ARG A 162 51.91 27.19 -13.62
CA ARG A 162 52.92 26.17 -13.96
C ARG A 162 53.80 25.72 -12.78
N ARG A 163 53.83 24.41 -12.51
CA ARG A 163 55.09 23.63 -12.52
C ARG A 163 54.85 22.22 -13.05
N ARG A 164 55.24 22.04 -14.32
CA ARG A 164 55.90 20.79 -14.75
C ARG A 164 57.19 20.68 -13.97
N THR A 165 57.41 19.56 -13.29
CA THR A 165 58.75 19.01 -13.07
C THR A 165 58.63 17.51 -13.21
N ALA A 166 59.01 17.04 -14.40
CA ALA A 166 59.58 15.72 -14.58
C ALA A 166 61.04 15.79 -14.09
N VAL A 167 61.42 14.89 -13.19
CA VAL A 167 62.67 14.10 -13.20
C VAL A 167 62.34 12.80 -12.47
#